data_AF-A0A2E7BMM5-F1
#
_entry.id   AF-A0A2E7BMM5-F1
#
_cell.length_a   1.000
_cell.length_b   1.000
_cell.length_c   1.000
_cell.angle_alpha   90.00
_cell.angle_beta   90.00
_cell.angle_gamma   90.00
#
_symmetry.space_group_name_H-M   'P 1'
#
loop_
_entity.id
_entity.type
_entity.pdbx_description
1 polymer ?
#
loop_
_entity_poly.entity_id
_entity_poly.type
_entity_poly.pdbx_seq_one_letter_code
_entity_poly.pdbx_strand_id
1 'polypeptide(L)'
;MGVRGLPTNLVSDRQAPWRVGAMFALAACLPVLFVQIGVPLIGIWGGFVGSTLRHPFVLLVAVSGAGGQWVGGRLWHGLKSRAVFGAAFASALAGPLLAVTGLESFSAYETVPRLSLGFVPVFAVPYSFLGLVSAALSGASLPRTFQLMGRFGVGGMFGGLVLAVVVVGAGEQSGVLAGTLRAVGPGIACGLPAAIGGSALAKLSVA
;
A
#
# COMPACT_ATOMS: atom_id res chain seq x y z
N MET A 1 -19.23 44.29 -27.99
CA MET A 1 -18.52 43.25 -28.76
C MET A 1 -17.07 43.23 -28.26
N GLY A 2 -16.45 42.19 -27.76
CA GLY A 2 -16.79 40.77 -27.60
C GLY A 2 -15.53 40.13 -27.02
N VAL A 3 -15.65 39.52 -25.85
CA VAL A 3 -14.83 38.47 -25.22
C VAL A 3 -13.36 38.36 -25.69
N ARG A 4 -12.40 38.75 -24.83
CA ARG A 4 -11.04 38.19 -24.86
C ARG A 4 -10.52 37.92 -23.46
N GLY A 5 -10.39 36.62 -23.19
CA GLY A 5 -9.40 36.06 -22.28
C GLY A 5 -9.74 36.15 -20.80
N LEU A 6 -10.69 35.31 -20.35
CA LEU A 6 -10.52 34.70 -19.02
C LEU A 6 -9.09 34.14 -18.97
N PRO A 7 -8.26 34.48 -17.97
CA PRO A 7 -7.07 33.72 -17.71
C PRO A 7 -7.53 32.32 -17.32
N THR A 8 -7.44 31.40 -18.29
CA THR A 8 -7.56 29.97 -18.07
C THR A 8 -6.60 29.61 -16.96
N ASN A 9 -7.17 29.41 -15.77
CA ASN A 9 -6.66 28.64 -14.65
C ASN A 9 -5.27 28.04 -14.89
N LEU A 10 -4.24 28.87 -14.72
CA LEU A 10 -2.90 28.41 -14.36
C LEU A 10 -2.95 27.99 -12.89
N VAL A 11 -3.81 27.00 -12.60
CA VAL A 11 -3.69 26.16 -11.42
C VAL A 11 -2.55 25.21 -11.74
N SER A 12 -1.34 25.74 -11.63
CA SER A 12 -0.11 24.97 -11.58
C SER A 12 -0.20 24.02 -10.38
N ASP A 13 -0.78 22.84 -10.60
CA ASP A 13 -0.35 21.53 -10.11
C ASP A 13 0.24 21.41 -8.69
N ARG A 14 -0.27 22.17 -7.72
CA ARG A 14 -0.10 21.82 -6.30
C ARG A 14 -1.05 20.67 -6.01
N GLN A 15 -0.61 19.44 -6.27
CA GLN A 15 -1.35 18.26 -5.83
C GLN A 15 -1.52 18.35 -4.30
N ALA A 16 -2.75 18.58 -3.85
CA ALA A 16 -3.03 18.70 -2.43
C ALA A 16 -2.58 17.42 -1.70
N PRO A 17 -1.98 17.50 -0.50
CA PRO A 17 -1.38 16.34 0.17
C PRO A 17 -2.32 15.14 0.34
N TRP A 18 -3.62 15.40 0.51
CA TRP A 18 -4.65 14.37 0.59
C TRP A 18 -4.88 13.63 -0.74
N ARG A 19 -4.69 14.28 -1.89
CA ARG A 19 -4.84 13.66 -3.22
C ARG A 19 -3.71 12.65 -3.47
N VAL A 20 -2.47 13.02 -3.14
CA VAL A 20 -1.33 12.12 -3.23
C VAL A 20 -1.49 10.94 -2.28
N GLY A 21 -1.90 11.20 -1.03
CA GLY A 21 -2.23 10.13 -0.08
C GLY A 21 -3.30 9.17 -0.59
N ALA A 22 -4.38 9.69 -1.20
CA ALA A 22 -5.42 8.87 -1.80
C ALA A 22 -4.92 8.02 -2.98
N MET A 23 -4.05 8.57 -3.83
CA MET A 23 -3.44 7.82 -4.94
C MET A 23 -2.59 6.64 -4.44
N PHE A 24 -1.79 6.86 -3.40
CA PHE A 24 -1.02 5.81 -2.75
C PHE A 24 -1.92 4.71 -2.17
N ALA A 25 -3.00 5.10 -1.48
CA ALA A 25 -3.97 4.15 -0.93
C ALA A 25 -4.64 3.33 -2.03
N LEU A 26 -5.09 3.97 -3.12
CA LEU A 26 -5.68 3.28 -4.27
C LEU A 26 -4.70 2.30 -4.91
N ALA A 27 -3.43 2.71 -5.09
CA ALA A 27 -2.39 1.85 -5.64
C ALA A 27 -2.07 0.66 -4.72
N ALA A 28 -2.20 0.80 -3.41
CA ALA A 28 -2.02 -0.29 -2.45
C ALA A 28 -3.24 -1.23 -2.37
N CYS A 29 -4.45 -0.71 -2.58
CA CYS A 29 -5.69 -1.51 -2.57
C CYS A 29 -5.80 -2.45 -3.78
N LEU A 30 -5.25 -2.09 -4.94
CA LEU A 30 -5.32 -2.92 -6.15
C LEU A 30 -4.66 -4.31 -5.99
N PRO A 31 -3.41 -4.42 -5.49
CA PRO A 31 -2.81 -5.71 -5.13
C PRO A 31 -3.61 -6.50 -4.11
N VAL A 32 -4.18 -5.82 -3.11
CA VAL A 32 -5.01 -6.46 -2.07
C VAL A 32 -6.28 -7.05 -2.68
N LEU A 33 -6.98 -6.33 -3.55
CA LEU A 33 -8.14 -6.83 -4.28
C LEU A 33 -7.78 -8.00 -5.21
N PHE A 34 -6.62 -7.93 -5.87
CA PHE A 34 -6.13 -9.03 -6.70
C PHE A 34 -5.90 -10.30 -5.87
N VAL A 35 -5.29 -10.18 -4.69
CA VAL A 35 -5.08 -11.32 -3.77
C VAL A 35 -6.41 -11.88 -3.28
N GLN A 36 -7.35 -11.01 -2.86
CA GLN A 36 -8.59 -11.46 -2.23
C GLN A 36 -9.65 -11.97 -3.22
N ILE A 37 -9.69 -11.44 -4.44
CA ILE A 37 -10.75 -11.73 -5.42
C ILE A 37 -10.16 -12.38 -6.66
N GLY A 38 -9.08 -11.82 -7.21
CA GLY A 38 -8.45 -12.29 -8.44
C GLY A 38 -7.85 -13.69 -8.32
N VAL A 39 -7.05 -13.95 -7.28
CA VAL A 39 -6.42 -15.25 -7.08
C VAL A 39 -7.46 -16.37 -6.88
N PRO A 40 -8.48 -16.24 -6.00
CA PRO A 40 -9.53 -17.26 -5.87
C PRO A 40 -10.30 -17.49 -7.17
N LEU A 41 -10.67 -16.42 -7.90
CA LEU A 41 -11.36 -16.56 -9.18
C LEU A 41 -10.50 -17.34 -10.18
N ILE A 42 -9.24 -16.96 -10.40
CA ILE A 42 -8.33 -17.65 -11.32
C ILE A 42 -8.16 -19.13 -10.91
N GLY A 43 -8.13 -19.41 -9.60
CA GLY A 43 -8.05 -20.77 -9.07
C GLY A 43 -9.29 -21.61 -9.36
N ILE A 44 -10.49 -21.04 -9.21
CA ILE A 44 -11.77 -21.72 -9.51
C ILE A 44 -11.84 -22.13 -10.99
N TRP A 45 -11.31 -21.32 -11.89
CA TRP A 45 -11.28 -21.61 -13.34
C TRP A 45 -10.15 -22.57 -13.75
N GLY A 46 -9.43 -23.17 -12.81
CA GLY A 46 -8.31 -24.07 -13.10
C GLY A 46 -7.09 -23.37 -13.69
N GLY A 47 -7.02 -22.04 -13.62
CA GLY A 47 -5.92 -21.24 -14.17
C GLY A 47 -4.56 -21.50 -13.50
N PHE A 48 -4.53 -22.25 -12.40
CA PHE A 48 -3.30 -22.70 -11.74
C PHE A 48 -2.98 -24.19 -11.95
N VAL A 49 -3.81 -24.94 -12.68
CA VAL A 49 -3.58 -26.37 -12.94
C VAL A 49 -2.30 -26.50 -13.79
N GLY A 50 -1.25 -27.06 -13.17
CA GLY A 50 0.07 -27.26 -13.80
C GLY A 50 1.06 -26.11 -13.61
N SER A 51 0.67 -24.98 -13.01
CA SER A 51 1.57 -23.86 -12.75
C SER A 51 1.99 -23.81 -11.27
N THR A 52 3.29 -23.73 -11.02
CA THR A 52 3.83 -23.45 -9.68
C THR A 52 3.31 -22.09 -9.18
N LEU A 53 3.19 -21.91 -7.85
CA LEU A 53 2.83 -20.68 -7.11
C LEU A 53 3.50 -19.37 -7.60
N ARG A 54 4.48 -19.51 -8.49
CA ARG A 54 5.22 -18.46 -9.20
C ARG A 54 4.32 -17.52 -10.01
N HIS A 55 3.28 -18.01 -10.69
CA HIS A 55 2.43 -17.19 -11.56
C HIS A 55 1.58 -16.14 -10.82
N PRO A 56 0.81 -16.48 -9.77
CA PRO A 56 0.06 -15.48 -9.01
C PRO A 56 0.99 -14.49 -8.29
N PHE A 57 2.17 -14.95 -7.85
CA PHE A 57 3.17 -14.08 -7.23
C PHE A 57 3.76 -13.07 -8.22
N VAL A 58 4.09 -13.49 -9.45
CA VAL A 58 4.59 -12.60 -10.51
C VAL A 58 3.54 -11.55 -10.89
N LEU A 59 2.27 -11.95 -11.04
CA LEU A 59 1.17 -11.02 -11.30
C LEU A 59 0.99 -10.03 -10.15
N LEU A 60 1.09 -10.49 -8.91
CA LEU A 60 0.98 -9.62 -7.73
C LEU A 60 2.10 -8.57 -7.68
N VAL A 61 3.34 -8.99 -7.94
CA VAL A 61 4.50 -8.09 -8.04
C VAL A 61 4.31 -7.11 -9.19
N ALA A 62 3.79 -7.56 -10.34
CA ALA A 62 3.53 -6.71 -11.50
C ALA A 62 2.44 -5.65 -11.21
N VAL A 63 1.32 -6.04 -10.61
CA VAL A 63 0.22 -5.12 -10.24
C VAL A 63 0.71 -4.11 -9.20
N SER A 64 1.46 -4.57 -8.20
CA SER A 64 2.05 -3.67 -7.18
C SER A 64 3.06 -2.70 -7.80
N GLY A 65 3.93 -3.21 -8.68
CA GLY A 65 4.92 -2.42 -9.40
C GLY A 65 4.29 -1.38 -10.32
N ALA A 66 3.25 -1.75 -11.06
CA ALA A 66 2.48 -0.85 -11.92
C ALA A 66 1.78 0.25 -11.11
N GLY A 67 1.17 -0.11 -9.97
CA GLY A 67 0.59 0.84 -9.03
C GLY A 67 1.62 1.85 -8.52
N GLY A 68 2.79 1.37 -8.11
CA GLY A 68 3.91 2.23 -7.71
C GLY A 68 4.41 3.12 -8.85
N GLN A 69 4.59 2.60 -10.07
CA GLN A 69 5.00 3.40 -11.24
C GLN A 69 3.99 4.48 -11.64
N TRP A 70 2.70 4.21 -11.45
CA TRP A 70 1.63 5.19 -11.66
C TRP A 70 1.73 6.33 -10.64
N VAL A 71 1.84 6.00 -9.35
CA VAL A 71 2.05 6.97 -8.28
C VAL A 71 3.34 7.77 -8.51
N GLY A 72 4.45 7.09 -8.80
CA GLY A 72 5.73 7.71 -9.07
C GLY A 72 5.69 8.63 -10.30
N GLY A 73 4.86 8.32 -11.31
CA GLY A 73 4.68 9.17 -12.49
C GLY A 73 3.92 10.46 -12.23
N ARG A 74 3.19 10.53 -11.11
CA ARG A 74 2.51 11.75 -10.66
C ARG A 74 3.40 12.63 -9.79
N LEU A 75 4.49 12.07 -9.26
CA LEU A 75 5.42 12.74 -8.35
C LEU A 75 6.74 13.10 -8.99
N TRP A 76 7.22 12.29 -9.93
CA TRP A 76 8.51 12.47 -10.59
C TRP A 76 8.38 12.26 -12.11
N HIS A 77 9.02 13.14 -12.89
CA HIS A 77 8.98 13.09 -14.35
C HIS A 77 9.95 12.07 -14.97
N GLY A 78 10.89 11.53 -14.21
CA GLY A 78 11.92 10.60 -14.70
C GLY A 78 11.45 9.15 -14.81
N LEU A 79 11.66 8.49 -15.96
CA LEU A 79 11.37 7.06 -16.13
C LEU A 79 12.11 6.17 -15.11
N LYS A 80 13.37 6.52 -14.81
CA LYS A 80 14.20 5.79 -13.83
C LYS A 80 13.64 5.88 -12.42
N SER A 81 13.23 7.07 -11.96
CA SER A 81 12.66 7.25 -10.62
C SER A 81 11.30 6.54 -10.49
N ARG A 82 10.49 6.54 -11.55
CA ARG A 82 9.23 5.79 -11.60
C ARG A 82 9.45 4.28 -11.45
N ALA A 83 10.43 3.72 -12.17
CA ALA A 83 10.76 2.30 -12.09
C ALA A 83 11.30 1.91 -10.70
N VAL A 84 12.22 2.71 -10.14
CA VAL A 84 12.78 2.49 -8.79
C VAL A 84 11.69 2.55 -7.72
N PHE A 85 10.81 3.55 -7.79
CA PHE A 85 9.71 3.68 -6.86
C PHE A 85 8.68 2.54 -7.01
N GLY A 86 8.37 2.13 -8.24
CA GLY A 86 7.53 0.97 -8.51
C GLY A 86 8.06 -0.32 -7.87
N ALA A 87 9.36 -0.60 -8.04
CA ALA A 87 10.00 -1.75 -7.42
C ALA A 87 9.97 -1.67 -5.88
N ALA A 88 10.28 -0.50 -5.31
CA ALA A 88 10.23 -0.30 -3.87
C ALA A 88 8.81 -0.48 -3.30
N PHE A 89 7.80 -0.02 -4.03
CA PHE A 89 6.39 -0.17 -3.65
C PHE A 89 5.95 -1.63 -3.68
N ALA A 90 6.34 -2.39 -4.72
CA ALA A 90 6.08 -3.83 -4.79
C ALA A 90 6.75 -4.60 -3.63
N SER A 91 8.01 -4.29 -3.35
CA SER A 91 8.74 -4.89 -2.22
C SER A 91 8.11 -4.52 -0.87
N ALA A 92 7.64 -3.28 -0.71
CA ALA A 92 6.99 -2.81 0.51
C ALA A 92 5.66 -3.54 0.79
N LEU A 93 4.95 -3.94 -0.27
CA LEU A 93 3.69 -4.66 -0.15
C LEU A 93 3.84 -6.17 -0.05
N ALA A 94 4.98 -6.75 -0.46
CA ALA A 94 5.15 -8.21 -0.49
C ALA A 94 4.92 -8.88 0.89
N GLY A 95 5.56 -8.36 1.95
CA GLY A 95 5.38 -8.86 3.31
C GLY A 95 3.93 -8.74 3.82
N PRO A 96 3.34 -7.53 3.78
CA PRO A 96 1.93 -7.30 4.09
C PRO A 96 0.96 -8.22 3.34
N LEU A 97 1.16 -8.40 2.03
CA LEU A 97 0.29 -9.24 1.21
C LEU A 97 0.43 -10.73 1.55
N LEU A 98 1.63 -11.20 1.88
CA LEU A 98 1.84 -12.57 2.38
C LEU A 98 1.13 -12.77 3.72
N ALA A 99 1.20 -11.80 4.63
CA ALA A 99 0.46 -11.85 5.89
C ALA A 99 -1.06 -11.91 5.65
N VAL A 100 -1.56 -11.16 4.68
CA VAL A 100 -2.97 -11.18 4.28
C VAL A 100 -3.38 -12.54 3.69
N THR A 101 -2.54 -13.18 2.89
CA THR A 101 -2.85 -14.53 2.36
C THR A 101 -2.88 -15.62 3.44
N GLY A 102 -2.15 -15.43 4.53
CA GLY A 102 -2.09 -16.38 5.64
C GLY A 102 -3.18 -16.20 6.70
N LEU A 103 -4.08 -15.22 6.57
CA LEU A 103 -5.04 -14.83 7.61
C LEU A 103 -5.88 -15.98 8.17
N GLU A 104 -6.26 -16.94 7.32
CA GLU A 104 -7.07 -18.09 7.73
C GLU A 104 -6.33 -19.00 8.71
N SER A 105 -5.00 -19.07 8.63
CA SER A 105 -4.16 -19.89 9.50
C SER A 105 -4.03 -19.34 10.92
N PHE A 106 -4.41 -18.08 11.17
CA PHE A 106 -4.21 -17.40 12.46
C PHE A 106 -5.48 -17.29 13.32
N SER A 107 -6.66 -17.56 12.76
CA SER A 107 -7.94 -17.13 13.36
C SER A 107 -8.43 -17.92 14.58
N ALA A 108 -7.76 -19.02 14.98
CA ALA A 108 -8.30 -19.93 16.00
C ALA A 108 -7.67 -19.83 17.40
N TYR A 109 -6.47 -19.25 17.57
CA TYR A 109 -5.71 -19.41 18.84
C TYR A 109 -4.84 -18.22 19.30
N GLU A 110 -4.86 -17.09 18.61
CA GLU A 110 -3.95 -15.97 18.92
C GLU A 110 -4.67 -14.70 19.39
N THR A 111 -4.07 -14.02 20.37
CA THR A 111 -4.54 -12.73 20.89
C THR A 111 -3.96 -11.57 20.09
N VAL A 112 -4.63 -10.40 20.11
CA VAL A 112 -4.17 -9.20 19.38
C VAL A 112 -2.70 -8.85 19.71
N PRO A 113 -2.25 -8.85 20.98
CA PRO A 113 -0.85 -8.55 21.30
C PRO A 113 0.13 -9.54 20.65
N ARG A 114 -0.21 -10.84 20.59
CA ARG A 114 0.66 -11.88 20.03
C ARG A 114 0.80 -11.73 18.51
N LEU A 115 -0.31 -11.52 17.81
CA LEU A 115 -0.30 -11.26 16.37
C LEU A 115 0.39 -9.93 16.04
N SER A 116 0.25 -8.92 16.90
CA SER A 116 0.89 -7.62 16.71
C SER A 116 2.41 -7.73 16.74
N LEU A 117 3.00 -8.62 17.55
CA LEU A 117 4.44 -8.87 17.55
C LEU A 117 4.95 -9.39 16.19
N GLY A 118 4.11 -10.09 15.42
CA GLY A 118 4.42 -10.56 14.07
C GLY A 118 4.07 -9.53 12.99
N PHE A 119 2.85 -8.98 12.99
CA PHE A 119 2.37 -8.12 11.91
C PHE A 119 2.94 -6.70 11.96
N VAL A 120 3.16 -6.12 13.14
CA VAL A 120 3.73 -4.77 13.25
C VAL A 120 5.09 -4.68 12.54
N PRO A 121 6.09 -5.56 12.78
CA PRO A 121 7.36 -5.48 12.06
C PRO A 121 7.22 -5.82 10.57
N VAL A 122 6.33 -6.76 10.20
CA VAL A 122 6.05 -7.13 8.79
C VAL A 122 5.52 -5.95 7.97
N PHE A 123 4.83 -4.99 8.60
CA PHE A 123 4.39 -3.77 7.94
C PHE A 123 5.35 -2.59 8.18
N ALA A 124 5.84 -2.37 9.39
CA ALA A 124 6.66 -1.21 9.71
C ALA A 124 7.98 -1.19 8.92
N VAL A 125 8.66 -2.32 8.77
CA VAL A 125 9.97 -2.39 8.10
C VAL A 125 9.86 -2.09 6.60
N PRO A 126 8.97 -2.76 5.83
CA PRO A 126 8.89 -2.52 4.39
C PRO A 126 8.33 -1.14 4.04
N TYR A 127 7.39 -0.60 4.82
CA TYR A 127 6.93 0.77 4.63
C TYR A 127 8.02 1.79 5.00
N SER A 128 8.81 1.58 6.05
CA SER A 128 9.98 2.43 6.35
C SER A 128 10.96 2.49 5.17
N PHE A 129 11.24 1.33 4.56
CA PHE A 129 12.05 1.26 3.34
C PHE A 129 11.45 2.06 2.19
N LEU A 130 10.12 1.98 1.98
CA LEU A 130 9.44 2.81 0.98
C LEU A 130 9.60 4.31 1.26
N GLY A 131 9.54 4.72 2.53
CA GLY A 131 9.81 6.10 2.96
C GLY A 131 11.24 6.55 2.69
N LEU A 132 12.22 5.66 2.92
CA LEU A 132 13.64 5.90 2.61
C LEU A 132 13.86 6.10 1.11
N VAL A 133 13.31 5.22 0.27
CA VAL A 133 13.41 5.34 -1.20
C VAL A 133 12.73 6.62 -1.67
N SER A 134 11.55 6.95 -1.13
CA SER A 134 10.84 8.18 -1.46
C SER A 134 11.67 9.44 -1.13
N ALA A 135 12.34 9.44 0.02
CA ALA A 135 13.23 10.52 0.43
C ALA A 135 14.46 10.64 -0.47
N ALA A 136 15.10 9.52 -0.81
CA ALA A 136 16.26 9.47 -1.69
C ALA A 136 15.91 9.99 -3.10
N LEU A 137 14.77 9.56 -3.66
CA LEU A 137 14.28 10.04 -4.95
C LEU A 137 13.90 11.52 -4.95
N SER A 138 13.58 12.09 -3.78
CA SER A 138 13.25 13.51 -3.62
C SER A 138 14.46 14.38 -3.29
N GLY A 139 15.67 13.80 -3.18
CA GLY A 139 16.87 14.55 -2.78
C GLY A 139 16.78 15.14 -1.37
N ALA A 140 16.02 14.51 -0.47
CA ALA A 140 15.77 15.04 0.86
C ALA A 140 17.06 15.05 1.72
N SER A 141 17.19 16.06 2.57
CA SER A 141 18.26 16.10 3.57
C SER A 141 18.11 14.96 4.58
N LEU A 142 19.23 14.57 5.20
CA LEU A 142 19.31 13.46 6.16
C LEU A 142 18.22 13.52 7.27
N PRO A 143 17.93 14.68 7.91
CA PRO A 143 16.84 14.81 8.87
C PRO A 143 15.44 14.58 8.26
N ARG A 144 15.20 15.06 7.04
CA ARG A 144 13.92 14.87 6.32
C ARG A 144 13.74 13.43 5.87
N THR A 145 14.83 12.74 5.51
CA THR A 145 14.84 11.31 5.20
C THR A 145 14.37 10.48 6.39
N PHE A 146 14.89 10.75 7.59
CA PHE A 146 14.43 10.08 8.81
C PHE A 146 12.95 10.38 9.13
N GLN A 147 12.50 11.62 8.91
CA GLN A 147 11.08 11.95 9.10
C GLN A 147 10.15 11.20 8.14
N LEU A 148 10.52 11.07 6.87
CA LEU A 148 9.76 10.31 5.89
C LEU A 148 9.75 8.81 6.20
N MET A 149 10.93 8.24 6.46
CA MET A 149 11.08 6.85 6.88
C MET A 149 10.20 6.56 8.10
N GLY A 150 10.27 7.43 9.13
CA GLY A 150 9.47 7.30 10.34
C GLY A 150 7.97 7.40 10.10
N ARG A 151 7.50 8.32 9.23
CA ARG A 151 6.06 8.46 8.94
C ARG A 151 5.48 7.26 8.20
N PHE A 152 6.20 6.74 7.21
CA PHE A 152 5.79 5.51 6.56
C PHE A 152 5.86 4.31 7.52
N GLY A 153 6.91 4.21 8.33
CA GLY A 153 7.07 3.16 9.34
C GLY A 153 5.95 3.15 10.37
N VAL A 154 5.62 4.30 10.96
CA VAL A 154 4.49 4.47 11.88
C VAL A 154 3.17 4.11 11.22
N GLY A 155 2.98 4.55 9.96
CA GLY A 155 1.85 4.13 9.15
C GLY A 155 1.77 2.60 9.06
N GLY A 156 2.89 1.94 8.76
CA GLY A 156 3.01 0.48 8.71
C GLY A 156 2.68 -0.19 10.06
N MET A 157 3.13 0.36 11.18
CA MET A 157 2.77 -0.15 12.50
C MET A 157 1.26 -0.16 12.73
N PHE A 158 0.56 0.92 12.36
CA PHE A 158 -0.90 0.98 12.40
C PHE A 158 -1.52 -0.05 11.46
N GLY A 159 -0.98 -0.24 10.25
CA GLY A 159 -1.41 -1.28 9.32
C GLY A 159 -1.35 -2.68 9.93
N GLY A 160 -0.22 -3.04 10.56
CA GLY A 160 -0.04 -4.32 11.23
C GLY A 160 -0.98 -4.51 12.43
N LEU A 161 -1.23 -3.45 13.21
CA LEU A 161 -2.21 -3.47 14.30
C LEU A 161 -3.65 -3.67 13.80
N VAL A 162 -4.04 -2.95 12.75
CA VAL A 162 -5.35 -3.12 12.10
C VAL A 162 -5.51 -4.57 11.62
N LEU A 163 -4.48 -5.15 11.02
CA LEU A 163 -4.53 -6.53 10.57
C LEU A 163 -4.69 -7.51 11.75
N ALA A 164 -3.93 -7.33 12.84
CA ALA A 164 -4.06 -8.15 14.05
C ALA A 164 -5.48 -8.09 14.64
N VAL A 165 -6.07 -6.90 14.71
CA VAL A 165 -7.46 -6.71 15.18
C VAL A 165 -8.45 -7.41 14.25
N VAL A 166 -8.26 -7.32 12.94
CA VAL A 166 -9.12 -7.98 11.94
C VAL A 166 -9.09 -9.50 12.10
N VAL A 167 -7.91 -10.09 12.35
CA VAL A 167 -7.78 -11.54 12.53
C VAL A 167 -8.55 -12.03 13.74
N VAL A 168 -8.33 -11.38 14.88
CA VAL A 168 -8.97 -11.76 16.16
C VAL A 168 -10.46 -11.48 16.10
N GLY A 169 -10.86 -10.29 15.65
CA GLY A 169 -12.25 -9.89 15.54
C GLY A 169 -13.04 -10.78 14.57
N ALA A 170 -12.43 -11.26 13.49
CA ALA A 170 -13.08 -12.19 12.58
C ALA A 170 -13.20 -13.62 13.12
N GLY A 171 -12.45 -14.00 14.16
CA GLY A 171 -12.54 -15.31 14.82
C GLY A 171 -13.71 -15.44 15.79
N GLU A 172 -14.16 -14.32 16.37
CA GLU A 172 -15.22 -14.28 17.41
C GLU A 172 -16.62 -13.94 16.86
N GLN A 173 -16.75 -13.63 15.57
CA GLN A 173 -17.93 -13.00 14.98
C GLN A 173 -18.71 -13.95 14.04
N SER A 174 -19.99 -13.64 13.81
CA SER A 174 -20.83 -14.32 12.80
C SER A 174 -20.19 -14.29 11.40
N GLY A 175 -20.46 -15.31 10.57
CA GLY A 175 -19.78 -15.51 9.28
C GLY A 175 -19.82 -14.32 8.31
N VAL A 176 -20.89 -13.51 8.33
CA VAL A 176 -21.02 -12.32 7.47
C VAL A 176 -20.13 -11.17 7.94
N LEU A 177 -20.06 -10.93 9.26
CA LEU A 177 -19.22 -9.87 9.80
C LEU A 177 -17.73 -10.26 9.71
N ALA A 178 -17.41 -11.53 9.95
CA ALA A 178 -16.07 -12.08 9.73
C ALA A 178 -15.64 -11.94 8.26
N GLY A 179 -16.53 -12.26 7.31
CA GLY A 179 -16.28 -12.07 5.88
C GLY A 179 -16.03 -10.60 5.50
N THR A 180 -16.82 -9.68 6.07
CA THR A 180 -16.66 -8.23 5.81
C THR A 180 -15.36 -7.68 6.39
N LEU A 181 -15.01 -8.06 7.62
CA LEU A 181 -13.75 -7.67 8.25
C LEU A 181 -12.55 -8.20 7.47
N ARG A 182 -12.61 -9.44 6.98
CA ARG A 182 -11.57 -10.04 6.15
C ARG A 182 -11.49 -9.39 4.77
N ALA A 183 -12.60 -8.94 4.20
CA ALA A 183 -12.62 -8.23 2.91
C ALA A 183 -12.01 -6.82 3.00
N VAL A 184 -12.41 -6.04 4.01
CA VAL A 184 -12.10 -4.61 4.11
C VAL A 184 -10.81 -4.36 4.91
N GLY A 185 -10.57 -5.17 5.94
CA GLY A 185 -9.44 -5.04 6.87
C GLY A 185 -8.07 -4.97 6.20
N PRO A 186 -7.72 -5.90 5.29
CA PRO A 186 -6.47 -5.85 4.53
C PRO A 186 -6.31 -4.59 3.68
N GLY A 187 -7.43 -4.09 3.12
CA GLY A 187 -7.43 -2.84 2.35
C GLY A 187 -7.08 -1.64 3.22
N ILE A 188 -7.63 -1.57 4.43
CA ILE A 188 -7.30 -0.52 5.40
C ILE A 188 -5.85 -0.69 5.90
N ALA A 189 -5.45 -1.92 6.24
CA ALA A 189 -4.13 -2.24 6.76
C ALA A 189 -3.00 -1.87 5.78
N CYS A 190 -3.21 -2.04 4.48
CA CYS A 190 -2.24 -1.65 3.45
C CYS A 190 -2.43 -0.20 2.95
N GLY A 191 -3.67 0.30 2.89
CA GLY A 191 -3.98 1.64 2.37
C GLY A 191 -3.61 2.78 3.32
N LEU A 192 -3.82 2.60 4.63
CA LEU A 192 -3.55 3.62 5.65
C LEU A 192 -2.06 4.01 5.75
N PRO A 193 -1.11 3.05 5.82
CA PRO A 193 0.32 3.37 5.77
C PRO A 193 0.72 4.17 4.52
N ALA A 194 0.19 3.73 3.37
CA ALA A 194 0.48 4.34 2.08
C ALA A 194 -0.08 5.78 2.00
N ALA A 195 -1.27 6.04 2.55
CA ALA A 195 -1.87 7.36 2.61
C ALA A 195 -1.08 8.33 3.52
N ILE A 196 -0.68 7.86 4.71
CA ILE A 196 0.11 8.65 5.67
C ILE A 196 1.45 9.01 5.04
N GLY A 197 2.14 8.03 4.45
CA GLY A 197 3.41 8.24 3.77
C GLY A 197 3.30 9.16 2.54
N GLY A 198 2.32 8.91 1.66
CA GLY A 198 2.09 9.72 0.46
C GLY A 198 1.73 11.17 0.77
N SER A 199 0.93 11.42 1.81
CA SER A 199 0.61 12.78 2.25
C SER A 199 1.81 13.52 2.84
N ALA A 200 2.73 12.80 3.50
CA ALA A 200 3.97 13.37 4.00
C ALA A 200 4.94 13.74 2.87
N LEU A 201 5.03 12.89 1.85
CA LEU A 201 5.85 13.11 0.66
C LEU A 201 5.35 14.32 -0.15
N ALA A 202 4.04 14.45 -0.33
CA ALA A 202 3.44 15.58 -1.02
C ALA A 202 3.77 16.93 -0.35
N LYS A 203 3.76 16.98 0.99
CA LYS A 203 4.13 18.20 1.74
C LYS A 203 5.58 18.62 1.50
N LEU A 204 6.47 17.68 1.19
CA LEU A 204 7.89 17.95 0.91
C LEU A 204 8.13 18.44 -0.52
N SER A 205 7.30 18.03 -1.48
CA SER A 205 7.40 18.51 -2.87
C SER A 205 6.97 19.97 -3.06
N VAL A 206 6.30 20.57 -2.07
CA VAL A 206 5.76 21.94 -2.11
C VAL A 206 6.64 22.94 -1.34
N ALA A 207 7.63 22.47 -0.58
CA ALA A 207 8.46 23.26 0.32
C ALA A 207 9.93 23.33 -0.16
#